data_AF-A0A8X6QWI6-F1
#
_entry.id   AF-A0A8X6QWI6-F1
#
_cell.length_a   1.000
_cell.length_b   1.000
_cell.length_c   1.000
_cell.angle_alpha   90.00
_cell.angle_beta   90.00
_cell.angle_gamma   90.00
#
_symmetry.space_group_name_H-M   'P 1'
#
loop_
_entity.id
_entity.type
_entity.pdbx_description
1 polymer ?
#
loop_
_entity_poly.entity_id
_entity_poly.type
_entity_poly.pdbx_seq_one_letter_code
_entity_poly.pdbx_strand_id
1 'polypeptide(L)'
;LRGDIARLQRCTSISTDSEGLIPRSKPFKYTYEKEIVMYAYFKKLDYFSTECIYSPNAYRGHVRAYLKDLETISPPVILDIIHSGECMRLKQEIKLPAQ
;
A
#
# COMPACT_ATOMS: atom_id res chain seq x y z
N LEU A 1 -10.55 -7.90 5.04
CA LEU A 1 -9.78 -8.14 3.81
C LEU A 1 -10.62 -9.03 2.90
N ARG A 2 -10.74 -8.76 1.60
CA ARG A 2 -11.65 -9.54 0.71
C ARG A 2 -10.97 -10.71 -0.02
N GLY A 3 -9.67 -10.96 0.20
CA GLY A 3 -8.97 -12.14 -0.31
C GLY A 3 -8.88 -12.24 -1.84
N ASP A 4 -9.02 -11.12 -2.56
CA ASP A 4 -9.07 -11.13 -4.02
C ASP A 4 -7.66 -11.28 -4.62
N ILE A 5 -7.28 -12.53 -4.87
CA ILE A 5 -5.97 -12.93 -5.39
C ILE A 5 -5.68 -12.27 -6.74
N ALA A 6 -6.69 -12.15 -7.61
CA ALA A 6 -6.54 -11.57 -8.94
C ALA A 6 -6.23 -10.05 -8.88
N ARG A 7 -6.44 -9.40 -7.74
CA ARG A 7 -6.07 -7.99 -7.51
C ARG A 7 -4.70 -7.81 -6.89
N LEU A 8 -4.10 -8.84 -6.28
CA LEU A 8 -2.83 -8.70 -5.56
C LEU A 8 -1.69 -8.21 -6.46
N GLN A 9 -1.53 -8.80 -7.65
CA GLN A 9 -0.50 -8.40 -8.60
C GLN A 9 -0.68 -6.95 -9.11
N ARG A 10 -1.93 -6.48 -9.25
CA ARG A 10 -2.23 -5.08 -9.60
C ARG A 10 -2.00 -4.12 -8.42
N CYS A 11 -2.18 -4.60 -7.19
CA CYS A 11 -1.95 -3.78 -6.00
C CYS A 11 -0.47 -3.45 -5.81
N THR A 12 0.45 -4.29 -6.30
CA THR A 12 1.89 -4.06 -6.24
C THR A 12 2.45 -3.32 -7.46
N SER A 13 1.69 -3.08 -8.54
CA SER A 13 2.21 -2.26 -9.65
C SER A 13 2.41 -0.79 -9.23
N ILE A 14 3.53 -0.19 -9.66
CA ILE A 14 3.84 1.24 -9.41
C ILE A 14 2.88 2.13 -10.21
N SER A 15 2.70 1.80 -11.48
CA SER A 15 1.78 2.47 -12.38
C SER A 15 0.67 1.51 -12.80
N THR A 16 -0.52 2.05 -13.06
CA THR A 16 -1.58 1.29 -13.74
C THR A 16 -1.41 1.44 -15.24
N ASP A 17 -1.46 0.33 -15.97
CA ASP A 17 -1.62 0.36 -17.42
C ASP A 17 -3.05 0.83 -17.76
N SER A 18 -3.23 1.56 -18.85
CA SER A 18 -4.53 2.18 -19.14
C SER A 18 -4.87 2.17 -20.61
N GLU A 19 -5.70 1.20 -21.01
CA GLU A 19 -6.44 1.27 -22.27
C GLU A 19 -7.69 2.14 -22.06
N GLY A 20 -7.56 3.45 -22.32
CA GLY A 20 -8.68 4.40 -22.33
C GLY A 20 -9.02 5.10 -20.99
N LEU A 21 -8.23 4.89 -19.93
CA LEU A 21 -8.36 5.58 -18.64
C LEU A 21 -7.10 6.41 -18.33
N ILE A 22 -7.18 7.33 -17.36
CA ILE A 22 -5.99 8.07 -16.92
C ILE A 22 -5.12 7.14 -16.04
N PRO A 23 -3.81 6.98 -16.34
CA PRO A 23 -2.93 6.14 -15.54
C PRO A 23 -2.69 6.76 -14.17
N ARG A 24 -2.66 5.92 -13.12
CA ARG A 24 -2.32 6.28 -11.74
C ARG A 24 -0.94 5.77 -11.41
N SER A 25 -0.16 6.55 -10.67
CA SER A 25 1.14 6.17 -10.13
C SER A 25 1.13 6.15 -8.59
N LYS A 26 2.03 5.37 -8.00
CA LYS A 26 2.27 5.31 -6.54
C LYS A 26 3.71 5.75 -6.24
N PRO A 27 4.01 7.06 -6.19
CA PRO A 27 5.38 7.54 -5.98
C PRO A 27 5.98 7.11 -4.64
N PHE A 28 5.17 7.06 -3.58
CA PHE A 28 5.60 6.69 -2.23
C PHE A 28 5.49 5.19 -1.92
N LYS A 29 5.47 4.33 -2.95
CA LYS A 29 5.29 2.88 -2.75
C LYS A 29 6.32 2.26 -1.80
N TYR A 30 7.57 2.73 -1.85
CA TYR A 30 8.68 2.22 -1.05
C TYR A 30 9.07 3.14 0.11
N THR A 31 8.25 4.15 0.41
CA THR A 31 8.53 5.14 1.46
C THR A 31 7.63 4.87 2.66
N TYR A 32 8.20 4.89 3.87
CA TYR A 32 7.45 4.65 5.10
C TYR A 32 6.66 5.90 5.51
N GLU A 33 5.52 5.70 6.17
CA GLU A 33 4.69 6.79 6.70
C GLU A 33 5.51 7.76 7.57
N LYS A 34 6.39 7.23 8.43
CA LYS A 34 7.29 8.01 9.30
C LYS A 34 8.22 8.94 8.51
N GLU A 35 8.71 8.49 7.35
CA GLU A 35 9.62 9.25 6.49
C GLU A 35 8.88 10.37 5.77
N ILE A 36 7.66 10.10 5.28
CA ILE A 36 6.80 11.09 4.63
C ILE A 36 6.43 12.21 5.61
N VAL A 37 6.01 11.85 6.82
CA VAL A 37 5.67 12.82 7.88
C VAL A 37 6.90 13.63 8.29
N MET A 38 8.05 12.97 8.46
CA MET A 38 9.31 13.64 8.79
C MET A 38 9.75 14.62 7.69
N TYR A 39 9.61 14.24 6.42
CA TYR A 39 9.89 15.10 5.28
C TYR A 39 8.98 16.35 5.28
N ALA A 40 7.67 16.15 5.46
CA ALA A 40 6.71 17.25 5.50
C ALA A 40 7.01 18.24 6.65
N TYR A 41 7.38 17.70 7.82
CA TYR A 41 7.79 18.51 8.97
C TYR A 41 9.05 19.34 8.66
N PHE A 42 10.13 18.72 8.18
CA PHE A 42 11.38 19.43 7.86
C PHE A 42 11.21 20.47 6.75
N LYS A 43 10.33 20.21 5.79
CA LYS A 43 10.00 21.14 4.71
C LYS A 43 8.95 22.19 5.09
N LYS A 44 8.42 22.14 6.31
CA LYS A 44 7.36 23.03 6.80
C LYS A 44 6.16 23.08 5.83
N LEU A 45 5.75 21.90 5.34
CA LEU A 45 4.57 21.79 4.49
C LEU A 45 3.31 21.85 5.36
N ASP A 46 2.26 22.50 4.87
CA ASP A 46 0.95 22.44 5.51
C ASP A 46 0.30 21.08 5.23
N TYR A 47 0.00 20.33 6.30
CA TYR A 47 -0.72 19.06 6.23
C TYR A 47 -1.67 18.88 7.42
N PHE A 48 -2.73 18.12 7.21
CA PHE A 48 -3.70 17.80 8.26
C PHE A 48 -3.31 16.51 8.97
N SER A 49 -3.27 16.55 10.30
CA SER A 49 -3.06 15.37 11.17
C SER A 49 -4.35 14.84 11.79
N THR A 50 -5.48 15.51 11.58
CA THR A 50 -6.80 15.10 12.10
C THR A 50 -7.33 13.92 11.32
N GLU A 51 -7.50 12.78 11.99
CA GLU A 51 -8.16 11.62 11.41
C GLU A 51 -9.69 11.82 11.32
N CYS A 52 -10.32 11.13 10.37
CA CYS A 52 -11.78 11.08 10.25
C CYS A 52 -12.41 10.38 11.47
N ILE A 53 -13.55 10.87 11.97
CA ILE A 53 -14.28 10.27 13.10
C ILE A 53 -14.70 8.81 12.88
N TYR A 54 -14.80 8.37 11.62
CA TYR A 54 -15.13 7.00 11.25
C TYR A 54 -13.88 6.12 11.01
N SER A 55 -12.68 6.70 10.98
CA SER A 55 -11.39 6.00 10.81
C SER A 55 -11.19 4.84 11.80
N PRO A 56 -11.53 4.99 13.11
CA PRO A 56 -11.31 3.92 14.08
C PRO A 56 -12.08 2.63 13.78
N ASN A 57 -13.22 2.73 13.08
CA ASN A 57 -14.05 1.58 12.72
C ASN A 57 -13.54 0.86 11.45
N ALA A 58 -12.50 1.37 10.80
CA ALA A 58 -11.96 0.77 9.60
C ALA A 58 -11.08 -0.44 9.94
N TYR A 59 -11.45 -1.62 9.43
CA TYR A 59 -10.70 -2.87 9.63
C TYR A 59 -9.21 -2.78 9.22
N ARG A 60 -8.87 -1.89 8.27
CA ARG A 60 -7.48 -1.68 7.83
C ARG A 60 -6.57 -1.20 8.97
N GLY A 61 -7.12 -0.55 10.00
CA GLY A 61 -6.38 -0.14 11.20
C GLY A 61 -5.72 -1.32 11.91
N HIS A 62 -6.44 -2.43 12.07
CA HIS A 62 -5.89 -3.66 12.68
C HIS A 62 -4.72 -4.23 11.89
N VAL A 63 -4.82 -4.25 10.56
CA VAL A 63 -3.75 -4.75 9.69
C VAL A 63 -2.52 -3.84 9.76
N ARG A 64 -2.72 -2.52 9.81
CA ARG A 64 -1.62 -1.56 9.96
C ARG A 64 -0.91 -1.75 11.29
N ALA A 65 -1.64 -1.89 12.40
CA ALA A 65 -1.07 -2.17 13.72
C ALA A 65 -0.24 -3.46 13.71
N TYR A 66 -0.80 -4.54 13.16
CA TYR A 66 -0.08 -5.81 13.03
C TYR A 66 1.22 -5.70 12.22
N LEU A 67 1.20 -4.98 11.09
CA LEU A 67 2.42 -4.74 10.30
C LEU A 67 3.46 -3.91 11.07
N LYS A 68 3.03 -2.98 11.91
CA LYS A 68 3.91 -2.22 12.79
C LYS A 68 4.53 -3.09 13.89
N ASP A 69 3.74 -3.99 14.49
CA ASP A 69 4.25 -4.94 15.46
C ASP A 69 5.32 -5.85 14.83
N LEU A 70 5.10 -6.31 13.59
CA LEU A 70 6.12 -7.06 12.84
C LEU A 70 7.37 -6.23 12.52
N GLU A 71 7.23 -4.94 12.19
CA GLU A 71 8.36 -4.03 11.93
C GLU A 71 9.30 -3.93 13.14
N THR A 72 8.76 -4.06 14.37
CA THR A 72 9.60 -4.05 15.59
C THR A 72 10.52 -5.27 15.70
N ILE A 73 10.14 -6.40 15.11
CA ILE A 73 10.91 -7.65 15.11
C ILE A 73 11.85 -7.69 13.90
N SER A 74 11.33 -7.32 12.72
CA SER A 74 12.07 -7.29 11.46
C SER A 74 11.86 -5.95 10.76
N PRO A 75 12.85 -5.04 10.81
CA PRO A 75 12.73 -3.72 10.20
C PRO A 75 12.33 -3.69 8.71
N PRO A 76 12.82 -4.58 7.82
CA PRO A 76 12.47 -4.53 6.40
C PRO A 76 11.12 -5.18 6.05
N VAL A 77 10.37 -5.74 7.03
CA VAL A 77 9.22 -6.63 6.76
C VAL A 77 8.17 -6.03 5.83
N ILE A 78 7.92 -4.72 5.90
CA ILE A 78 6.93 -4.05 5.06
C ILE A 78 7.39 -4.06 3.58
N LEU A 79 8.68 -3.80 3.34
CA LEU A 79 9.27 -3.85 2.00
C LEU A 79 9.35 -5.29 1.50
N ASP A 80 9.68 -6.24 2.37
CA ASP A 80 9.73 -7.67 2.01
C ASP A 80 8.35 -8.18 1.56
N ILE A 81 7.28 -7.76 2.22
CA ILE A 81 5.90 -8.08 1.83
C ILE A 81 5.57 -7.47 0.46
N ILE A 82 5.96 -6.22 0.21
CA ILE A 82 5.74 -5.56 -1.09
C ILE A 82 6.49 -6.32 -2.19
N HIS A 83 7.78 -6.60 -1.97
CA HIS A 83 8.63 -7.35 -2.89
C HIS A 83 8.07 -8.76 -3.15
N SER A 84 7.61 -9.46 -2.10
CA SER A 84 6.94 -10.76 -2.24
C SER A 84 5.71 -10.66 -3.15
N GLY A 85 4.91 -9.60 -3.04
CA GLY A 85 3.75 -9.38 -3.91
C GLY A 85 4.10 -8.94 -5.33
N GLU A 86 5.30 -8.39 -5.57
CA GLU A 86 5.81 -8.10 -6.92
C GLU A 86 6.33 -9.35 -7.62
N CYS A 87 7.03 -10.22 -6.88
CA CYS A 87 7.54 -11.49 -7.40
C CYS A 87 6.45 -12.55 -7.56
N MET A 88 5.27 -12.35 -6.96
CA MET A 88 4.16 -13.29 -7.03
C MET A 88 3.65 -13.44 -8.47
N ARG A 89 3.69 -14.68 -8.98
CA ARG A 89 3.16 -15.05 -10.30
C ARG A 89 1.83 -15.78 -10.13
N LEU A 90 0.77 -15.25 -10.74
CA LEU A 90 -0.53 -15.92 -10.79
C LEU A 90 -0.54 -16.97 -11.91
N LYS A 91 -1.24 -18.09 -11.68
CA LYS A 91 -1.50 -19.09 -12.73
C LYS A 91 -2.36 -18.45 -13.83
N GLN A 92 -2.12 -18.82 -15.08
CA GLN A 92 -2.79 -18.26 -16.27
C GLN A 92 -4.33 -18.42 -16.26
N GLU A 93 -4.86 -19.35 -15.46
CA GLU A 93 -6.30 -19.63 -15.33
C GLU A 93 -7.07 -18.57 -14.51
N ILE A 94 -6.38 -17.64 -13.84
CA ILE A 94 -7.03 -16.63 -13.00
C ILE A 94 -7.47 -15.44 -13.87
N LYS A 95 -8.78 -15.29 -14.06
CA LYS A 95 -9.36 -14.14 -14.78
C LYS A 95 -9.02 -12.84 -14.05
N LEU A 96 -8.25 -11.97 -14.71
CA LEU A 96 -7.92 -10.66 -14.17
C LEU A 96 -9.17 -9.76 -14.16
N PRO A 97 -9.45 -9.06 -13.06
CA PRO A 97 -10.57 -8.13 -12.99
C PRO A 97 -10.41 -6.98 -13.98
N ALA A 98 -11.45 -6.75 -14.79
CA ALA A 98 -11.55 -5.59 -15.68
C ALA A 98 -11.50 -4.27 -14.87
N GLN A 99 -11.05 -3.20 -15.52
CA GLN A 99 -10.87 -1.88 -14.90
C GLN A 99 -12.14 -1.04 -14.95
#